data_AF-A0A936JMS6-F1
#
_entry.id   AF-A0A936JMS6-F1
#
_cell.length_a   1.000
_cell.length_b   1.000
_cell.length_c   1.000
_cell.angle_alpha   90.00
_cell.angle_beta   90.00
_cell.angle_gamma   90.00
#
_symmetry.space_group_name_H-M   'P 1'
#
loop_
_entity.id
_entity.type
_entity.pdbx_description
1 polymer ?
#
loop_
_entity_poly.entity_id
_entity_poly.type
_entity_poly.pdbx_seq_one_letter_code
_entity_poly.pdbx_strand_id
1 'polypeptide(L)'
;MKAILLFVTLLLLTPSSIFAQKNCANDSTGLIPLIDLQGKSWQGYMGGLYPDGTNTRPQAHKNKALQQSQNIRPLDASGAPSPSGKIVWIGVGASNPRTEFMRFMEEMNSFSLINPSLKLINTCIGGQGIQKMNSAADSYWKQAEKQLTDSSISNKQVQIAWIETDNTQTADTTFPRAPQMLADEFRTLLVTMKQLYPNLKICYLSARAYSGYASPEAGASVGKGLLFPRDYLNGWAIKWLIEKQINGESGYEYEGATAPLPLVT
;
A
#
# COMPACT_ATOMS: atom_id res chain seq x y z
N MET A 1 84.25 3.94 -4.81
CA MET A 1 83.31 4.09 -5.95
C MET A 1 82.33 2.93 -5.96
N LYS A 2 81.07 3.23 -6.29
CA LYS A 2 79.87 2.36 -6.41
C LYS A 2 79.07 2.17 -5.11
N ALA A 3 78.17 3.13 -4.86
CA ALA A 3 76.98 2.91 -4.05
C ALA A 3 75.99 2.05 -4.86
N ILE A 4 75.57 0.92 -4.30
CA ILE A 4 74.51 0.07 -4.86
C ILE A 4 73.21 0.56 -4.25
N LEU A 5 72.36 1.21 -5.06
CA LEU A 5 71.01 1.59 -4.68
C LEU A 5 70.11 0.36 -4.84
N LEU A 6 69.68 -0.25 -3.74
CA LEU A 6 68.63 -1.27 -3.75
C LEU A 6 67.27 -0.56 -3.86
N PHE A 7 66.65 -0.65 -5.04
CA PHE A 7 65.24 -0.27 -5.22
C PHE A 7 64.36 -1.40 -4.65
N VAL A 8 63.79 -1.19 -3.46
CA VAL A 8 62.76 -2.08 -2.91
C VAL A 8 61.43 -1.67 -3.54
N THR A 9 60.94 -2.48 -4.48
CA THR A 9 59.60 -2.31 -5.05
C THR A 9 58.57 -2.83 -4.05
N LEU A 10 57.90 -1.91 -3.34
CA LEU A 10 56.80 -2.25 -2.44
C LEU A 10 55.57 -2.59 -3.29
N LEU A 11 55.24 -3.88 -3.45
CA LEU A 11 53.97 -4.30 -4.04
C LEU A 11 52.84 -3.90 -3.09
N LEU A 12 52.09 -2.85 -3.46
CA LEU A 12 50.82 -2.50 -2.83
C LEU A 12 49.78 -3.56 -3.22
N LEU A 13 49.61 -4.56 -2.36
CA LEU A 13 48.47 -5.48 -2.40
C LEU A 13 47.21 -4.69 -2.05
N THR A 14 46.45 -4.25 -3.04
CA THR A 14 45.10 -3.75 -2.81
C THR A 14 44.21 -4.94 -2.40
N PRO A 15 43.56 -4.90 -1.22
CA PRO A 15 42.62 -5.95 -0.85
C PRO A 15 41.43 -5.87 -1.81
N SER A 16 41.42 -6.76 -2.78
CA SER A 16 40.27 -7.00 -3.63
C SER A 16 39.24 -7.68 -2.76
N SER A 17 38.25 -6.93 -2.27
CA SER A 17 37.09 -7.53 -1.62
C SER A 17 36.29 -8.23 -2.71
N ILE A 18 36.52 -9.53 -2.87
CA ILE A 18 35.66 -10.38 -3.70
C ILE A 18 34.38 -10.53 -2.90
N PHE A 19 33.39 -9.66 -3.17
CA PHE A 19 32.05 -9.91 -2.68
C PHE A 19 31.61 -11.23 -3.29
N ALA A 20 31.41 -12.25 -2.45
CA ALA A 20 30.79 -13.49 -2.87
C ALA A 20 29.50 -13.15 -3.61
N GLN A 21 29.30 -13.75 -4.79
CA GLN A 21 28.05 -13.62 -5.53
C GLN A 21 26.90 -13.94 -4.58
N LYS A 22 25.89 -13.06 -4.51
CA LYS A 22 24.70 -13.32 -3.68
C LYS A 22 24.17 -14.71 -4.04
N ASN A 23 23.94 -15.54 -3.02
CA ASN A 23 23.43 -16.88 -3.23
C ASN A 23 22.01 -16.80 -3.80
N CYS A 24 21.89 -16.97 -5.11
CA CYS A 24 20.62 -16.98 -5.84
C CYS A 24 19.99 -18.39 -5.92
N ALA A 25 20.54 -19.39 -5.23
CA ALA A 25 20.02 -20.76 -5.29
C ALA A 25 18.67 -20.93 -4.56
N ASN A 26 18.30 -19.99 -3.69
CA ASN A 26 16.99 -19.92 -3.05
C ASN A 26 16.11 -18.90 -3.81
N ASP A 27 15.58 -19.32 -4.95
CA ASP A 27 14.66 -18.52 -5.78
C ASP A 27 13.18 -18.63 -5.31
N SER A 28 12.91 -19.49 -4.33
CA SER A 28 11.59 -19.72 -3.78
C SER A 28 11.58 -19.60 -2.26
N THR A 29 10.52 -19.01 -1.74
CA THR A 29 10.26 -18.91 -0.30
C THR A 29 9.51 -20.12 0.26
N GLY A 30 9.07 -21.04 -0.61
CA GLY A 30 8.17 -22.13 -0.25
C GLY A 30 6.72 -21.70 0.02
N LEU A 31 6.41 -20.39 -0.02
CA LEU A 31 5.05 -19.89 0.05
C LEU A 31 4.47 -19.75 -1.37
N ILE A 32 3.29 -20.32 -1.57
CA ILE A 32 2.54 -20.23 -2.83
C ILE A 32 1.84 -18.87 -2.87
N PRO A 33 2.02 -18.02 -3.89
CA PRO A 33 1.32 -16.73 -3.99
C PRO A 33 -0.19 -16.87 -3.80
N LEU A 34 -0.83 -15.88 -3.18
CA LEU A 34 -2.25 -15.94 -2.85
C LEU A 34 -3.13 -16.20 -4.08
N ILE A 35 -2.76 -15.61 -5.23
CA ILE A 35 -3.45 -15.83 -6.51
C ILE A 35 -3.29 -17.26 -7.02
N ASP A 36 -2.17 -17.93 -6.74
CA ASP A 36 -1.89 -19.30 -7.17
C ASP A 36 -2.53 -20.35 -6.22
N LEU A 37 -3.07 -19.90 -5.09
CA LEU A 37 -3.92 -20.69 -4.20
C LEU A 37 -5.39 -20.71 -4.63
N GLN A 38 -5.74 -20.24 -5.84
CA GLN A 38 -7.10 -20.33 -6.37
C GLN A 38 -7.63 -21.77 -6.29
N GLY A 39 -8.81 -21.94 -5.68
CA GLY A 39 -9.46 -23.23 -5.44
C GLY A 39 -8.73 -24.17 -4.47
N LYS A 40 -7.70 -23.68 -3.76
CA LYS A 40 -6.91 -24.43 -2.77
C LYS A 40 -6.96 -23.76 -1.41
N SER A 41 -6.72 -24.54 -0.36
CA SER A 41 -6.57 -24.01 0.99
C SER A 41 -5.10 -23.95 1.40
N TRP A 42 -4.75 -22.96 2.21
CA TRP A 42 -3.48 -22.86 2.92
C TRP A 42 -3.75 -22.66 4.41
N GLN A 43 -3.16 -23.52 5.24
CA GLN A 43 -3.36 -23.54 6.70
C GLN A 43 -4.85 -23.49 7.14
N GLY A 44 -5.72 -24.18 6.39
CA GLY A 44 -7.16 -24.26 6.70
C GLY A 44 -8.03 -23.15 6.12
N TYR A 45 -7.46 -22.17 5.41
CA TYR A 45 -8.20 -21.06 4.80
C TYR A 45 -8.12 -21.12 3.28
N MET A 46 -9.24 -20.85 2.60
CA MET A 46 -9.30 -20.82 1.14
C MET A 46 -8.47 -19.66 0.58
N GLY A 47 -7.66 -19.91 -0.46
CA GLY A 47 -6.83 -18.92 -1.13
C GLY A 47 -7.59 -18.02 -2.10
N GLY A 48 -6.90 -17.46 -3.10
CA GLY A 48 -7.49 -16.51 -4.06
C GLY A 48 -7.72 -15.10 -3.49
N LEU A 49 -8.11 -14.15 -4.34
CA LEU A 49 -8.31 -12.74 -3.93
C LEU A 49 -9.70 -12.47 -3.34
N TYR A 50 -10.67 -13.33 -3.60
CA TYR A 50 -12.09 -13.12 -3.28
C TYR A 50 -12.69 -14.38 -2.60
N PRO A 51 -13.95 -14.30 -2.08
CA PRO A 51 -14.64 -15.47 -1.53
C PRO A 51 -14.62 -16.69 -2.46
N ASP A 52 -14.80 -17.86 -1.87
CA ASP A 52 -14.88 -19.16 -2.57
C ASP A 52 -13.60 -19.54 -3.36
N GLY A 53 -12.48 -18.90 -3.06
CA GLY A 53 -11.20 -19.29 -3.62
C GLY A 53 -10.91 -18.73 -5.01
N THR A 54 -11.62 -17.69 -5.47
CA THR A 54 -11.45 -17.14 -6.83
C THR A 54 -10.56 -15.89 -6.88
N ASN A 55 -9.89 -15.69 -8.00
CA ASN A 55 -9.22 -14.42 -8.34
C ASN A 55 -10.11 -13.46 -9.14
N THR A 56 -11.30 -13.90 -9.53
CA THR A 56 -12.28 -13.08 -10.23
C THR A 56 -13.16 -12.38 -9.21
N ARG A 57 -13.23 -11.05 -9.27
CA ARG A 57 -14.12 -10.25 -8.43
C ARG A 57 -15.58 -10.72 -8.61
N PRO A 58 -16.31 -11.03 -7.54
CA PRO A 58 -17.72 -11.39 -7.63
C PRO A 58 -18.53 -10.30 -8.33
N GLN A 59 -19.46 -10.70 -9.21
CA GLN A 59 -20.19 -9.77 -10.07
C GLN A 59 -20.98 -8.73 -9.26
N ALA A 60 -21.56 -9.11 -8.12
CA ALA A 60 -22.24 -8.19 -7.22
C ALA A 60 -21.28 -7.10 -6.71
N HIS A 61 -20.10 -7.46 -6.20
CA HIS A 61 -19.09 -6.51 -5.74
C HIS A 61 -18.55 -5.64 -6.88
N LYS A 62 -18.36 -6.21 -8.07
CA LYS A 62 -17.99 -5.47 -9.28
C LYS A 62 -19.04 -4.41 -9.64
N ASN A 63 -20.33 -4.76 -9.60
CA ASN A 63 -21.41 -3.82 -9.87
C ASN A 63 -21.43 -2.67 -8.85
N LYS A 64 -21.16 -2.97 -7.58
CA LYS A 64 -21.04 -1.96 -6.51
C LYS A 64 -19.85 -1.03 -6.74
N ALA A 65 -18.71 -1.57 -7.17
CA ALA A 65 -17.56 -0.75 -7.60
C ALA A 65 -17.91 0.18 -8.77
N LEU A 66 -18.57 -0.35 -9.80
CA LEU A 66 -19.02 0.47 -10.93
C LEU A 66 -20.02 1.57 -10.50
N GLN A 67 -20.95 1.25 -9.59
CA GLN A 67 -21.89 2.23 -9.05
C GLN A 67 -21.19 3.34 -8.25
N GLN A 68 -20.20 3.00 -7.42
CA GLN A 68 -19.39 4.01 -6.73
C GLN A 68 -18.60 4.86 -7.73
N SER A 69 -17.99 4.24 -8.74
CA SER A 69 -17.25 4.94 -9.79
C SER A 69 -18.13 5.90 -10.59
N GLN A 70 -19.36 5.52 -10.94
CA GLN A 70 -20.32 6.40 -11.63
C GLN A 70 -20.72 7.63 -10.80
N ASN A 71 -20.59 7.57 -9.47
CA ASN A 71 -20.89 8.68 -8.59
C ASN A 71 -19.71 9.65 -8.38
N ILE A 72 -18.51 9.29 -8.86
CA ILE A 72 -17.33 10.15 -8.85
C ILE A 72 -17.55 11.28 -9.86
N ARG A 73 -17.44 12.52 -9.37
CA ARG A 73 -17.67 13.72 -10.19
C ARG A 73 -16.83 14.89 -9.66
N PRO A 74 -16.58 15.93 -10.46
CA PRO A 74 -15.81 17.07 -9.97
C PRO A 74 -16.52 17.77 -8.79
N LEU A 75 -15.78 18.03 -7.72
CA LEU A 75 -16.25 18.71 -6.51
C LEU A 75 -15.50 20.04 -6.31
N ASP A 76 -16.18 21.06 -5.83
CA ASP A 76 -15.53 22.29 -5.35
C ASP A 76 -14.87 22.11 -3.97
N ALA A 77 -14.21 23.14 -3.47
CA ALA A 77 -13.51 23.09 -2.17
C ALA A 77 -14.44 22.82 -0.97
N SER A 78 -15.74 23.10 -1.10
CA SER A 78 -16.75 22.80 -0.07
C SER A 78 -17.20 21.33 -0.10
N GLY A 79 -16.84 20.58 -1.15
CA GLY A 79 -17.26 19.21 -1.38
C GLY A 79 -18.56 19.08 -2.16
N ALA A 80 -19.09 20.18 -2.70
CA ALA A 80 -20.30 20.18 -3.52
C ALA A 80 -19.96 19.92 -4.99
N PRO A 81 -20.84 19.23 -5.75
CA PRO A 81 -20.65 19.04 -7.19
C PRO A 81 -20.52 20.38 -7.92
N SER A 82 -19.48 20.51 -8.76
CA SER A 82 -19.24 21.73 -9.54
C SER A 82 -18.57 21.40 -10.87
N PRO A 83 -19.05 21.92 -12.02
CA PRO A 83 -18.39 21.69 -13.31
C PRO A 83 -16.93 22.16 -13.36
N SER A 84 -16.55 23.17 -12.58
CA SER A 84 -15.17 23.67 -12.47
C SER A 84 -14.36 22.99 -11.36
N GLY A 85 -14.99 22.06 -10.63
CA GLY A 85 -14.40 21.33 -9.52
C GLY A 85 -13.30 20.35 -9.94
N LYS A 86 -12.86 19.54 -8.97
CA LYS A 86 -11.80 18.53 -9.12
C LYS A 86 -12.29 17.17 -8.67
N ILE A 87 -11.81 16.13 -9.35
CA ILE A 87 -11.88 14.74 -8.88
C ILE A 87 -10.52 14.46 -8.27
N VAL A 88 -10.44 14.22 -6.97
CA VAL A 88 -9.15 14.01 -6.30
C VAL A 88 -8.95 12.54 -5.96
N TRP A 89 -7.82 12.01 -6.42
CA TRP A 89 -7.29 10.68 -6.11
C TRP A 89 -5.99 10.83 -5.35
N ILE A 90 -5.91 10.24 -4.15
CA ILE A 90 -4.70 10.25 -3.34
C ILE A 90 -3.96 8.91 -3.32
N GLY A 91 -2.63 8.95 -3.28
CA GLY A 91 -1.79 7.81 -2.89
C GLY A 91 -1.53 7.85 -1.38
N VAL A 92 -1.75 6.74 -0.67
CA VAL A 92 -1.61 6.62 0.79
C VAL A 92 -0.66 5.46 1.10
N GLY A 93 0.37 5.72 1.91
CA GLY A 93 1.37 4.73 2.25
C GLY A 93 2.71 5.33 2.69
N ALA A 94 3.73 4.48 2.72
CA ALA A 94 5.10 4.81 3.10
C ALA A 94 5.98 5.26 1.90
N SER A 95 7.31 5.08 2.00
CA SER A 95 8.27 5.48 0.96
C SER A 95 8.18 4.70 -0.34
N ASN A 96 7.85 3.40 -0.30
CA ASN A 96 7.69 2.57 -1.50
C ASN A 96 6.48 3.01 -2.33
N PRO A 97 5.26 3.02 -1.75
CA PRO A 97 4.09 3.52 -2.48
C PRO A 97 4.19 4.99 -2.84
N ARG A 98 4.96 5.81 -2.11
CA ARG A 98 5.29 7.16 -2.57
C ARG A 98 5.98 7.14 -3.93
N THR A 99 7.01 6.31 -4.10
CA THR A 99 7.77 6.20 -5.35
C THR A 99 6.91 5.59 -6.46
N GLU A 100 6.13 4.56 -6.15
CA GLU A 100 5.24 3.89 -7.12
C GLU A 100 4.13 4.83 -7.60
N PHE A 101 3.47 5.54 -6.68
CA PHE A 101 2.43 6.49 -7.04
C PHE A 101 3.00 7.70 -7.80
N MET A 102 4.22 8.13 -7.50
CA MET A 102 4.91 9.16 -8.29
C MET A 102 5.11 8.68 -9.74
N ARG A 103 5.53 7.43 -9.95
CA ARG A 103 5.65 6.88 -11.30
C ARG A 103 4.29 6.82 -12.00
N PHE A 104 3.25 6.39 -11.29
CA PHE A 104 1.87 6.42 -11.83
C PHE A 104 1.45 7.83 -12.26
N MET A 105 1.72 8.85 -11.45
CA MET A 105 1.45 10.25 -11.80
C MET A 105 2.19 10.69 -13.07
N GLU A 106 3.45 10.28 -13.24
CA GLU A 106 4.23 10.57 -14.45
C GLU A 106 3.62 9.94 -15.70
N GLU A 107 3.23 8.66 -15.64
CA GLU A 107 2.58 7.96 -16.76
C GLU A 107 1.28 8.66 -17.17
N MET A 108 0.50 9.10 -16.18
CA MET A 108 -0.79 9.76 -16.38
C MET A 108 -0.68 11.13 -17.06
N ASN A 109 0.50 11.76 -17.07
CA ASN A 109 0.72 13.00 -17.83
C ASN A 109 0.62 12.78 -19.35
N SER A 110 0.88 11.57 -19.82
CA SER A 110 0.83 11.19 -21.25
C SER A 110 -0.44 10.41 -21.63
N PHE A 111 -1.27 10.06 -20.64
CA PHE A 111 -2.45 9.24 -20.87
C PHE A 111 -3.61 10.03 -21.47
N SER A 112 -3.92 9.78 -22.74
CA SER A 112 -4.88 10.56 -23.53
C SER A 112 -6.33 10.49 -23.05
N LEU A 113 -6.70 9.44 -22.31
CA LEU A 113 -8.07 9.23 -21.82
C LEU A 113 -8.26 9.73 -20.37
N ILE A 114 -7.31 10.50 -19.83
CA ILE A 114 -7.45 11.07 -18.49
C ILE A 114 -8.59 12.09 -18.45
N ASN A 115 -9.41 12.04 -17.41
CA ASN A 115 -10.41 13.08 -17.17
C ASN A 115 -9.70 14.40 -16.80
N PRO A 116 -9.97 15.53 -17.46
CA PRO A 116 -9.25 16.79 -17.21
C PRO A 116 -9.50 17.38 -15.82
N SER A 117 -10.58 16.99 -15.14
CA SER A 117 -10.86 17.37 -13.75
C SER A 117 -10.12 16.51 -12.73
N LEU A 118 -9.48 15.40 -13.14
CA LEU A 118 -8.72 14.53 -12.24
C LEU A 118 -7.46 15.22 -11.72
N LYS A 119 -7.23 15.06 -10.42
CA LYS A 119 -6.01 15.48 -9.71
C LYS A 119 -5.50 14.30 -8.90
N LEU A 120 -4.27 13.89 -9.22
CA LEU A 120 -3.54 12.87 -8.48
C LEU A 120 -2.65 13.58 -7.47
N ILE A 121 -2.77 13.23 -6.19
CA ILE A 121 -1.97 13.85 -5.12
C ILE A 121 -1.26 12.74 -4.34
N ASN A 122 0.06 12.83 -4.24
CA ASN A 122 0.85 11.88 -3.47
C ASN A 122 0.87 12.30 -2.00
N THR A 123 0.15 11.58 -1.15
CA THR A 123 0.08 11.85 0.30
C THR A 123 0.93 10.87 1.12
N CYS A 124 1.73 10.03 0.47
CA CYS A 124 2.58 9.04 1.12
C CYS A 124 3.74 9.71 1.88
N ILE A 125 3.97 9.27 3.12
CA ILE A 125 5.01 9.81 4.00
C ILE A 125 6.02 8.72 4.35
N GLY A 126 7.29 8.95 4.02
CA GLY A 126 8.38 7.98 4.25
C GLY A 126 8.54 7.58 5.71
N GLY A 127 8.88 6.30 5.94
CA GLY A 127 9.12 5.76 7.28
C GLY A 127 7.88 5.54 8.14
N GLN A 128 6.67 5.74 7.59
CA GLN A 128 5.42 5.58 8.32
C GLN A 128 4.80 4.20 8.05
N GLY A 129 4.10 3.64 9.04
CA GLY A 129 3.32 2.42 8.91
C GLY A 129 1.85 2.66 9.28
N ILE A 130 1.00 1.66 9.04
CA ILE A 130 -0.45 1.77 9.27
C ILE A 130 -0.81 2.17 10.70
N GLN A 131 -0.01 1.76 11.70
CA GLN A 131 -0.21 2.10 13.10
C GLN A 131 -0.18 3.62 13.38
N LYS A 132 0.43 4.41 12.48
CA LYS A 132 0.40 5.88 12.51
C LYS A 132 -0.79 6.46 11.76
N MET A 133 -1.17 5.81 10.66
CA MET A 133 -2.29 6.23 9.81
C MET A 133 -3.66 5.94 10.46
N ASN A 134 -3.74 5.04 11.45
CA ASN A 134 -4.96 4.72 12.20
C ASN A 134 -5.46 5.83 13.16
N SER A 135 -4.73 6.94 13.29
CA SER A 135 -5.13 8.08 14.12
C SER A 135 -5.17 9.35 13.30
N ALA A 136 -6.36 9.96 13.16
CA ALA A 136 -6.56 11.22 12.43
C ALA A 136 -5.68 12.38 12.93
N ALA A 137 -5.26 12.34 14.20
CA ALA A 137 -4.46 13.39 14.83
C ALA A 137 -2.94 13.22 14.62
N ASP A 138 -2.50 12.09 14.07
CA ASP A 138 -1.08 11.79 13.84
C ASP A 138 -0.46 12.76 12.81
N SER A 139 0.86 12.97 12.91
CA SER A 139 1.59 13.84 11.99
C SER A 139 1.58 13.35 10.54
N TYR A 140 1.29 12.06 10.30
CA TYR A 140 1.01 11.55 8.96
C TYR A 140 -0.06 12.37 8.25
N TRP A 141 -1.24 12.53 8.87
CA TRP A 141 -2.38 13.21 8.24
C TRP A 141 -2.21 14.72 8.16
N LYS A 142 -1.47 15.33 9.10
CA LYS A 142 -1.10 16.76 9.00
C LYS A 142 -0.23 17.02 7.76
N GLN A 143 0.69 16.12 7.46
CA GLN A 143 1.51 16.22 6.25
C GLN A 143 0.71 15.93 4.98
N ALA A 144 -0.17 14.92 5.01
CA ALA A 144 -1.09 14.63 3.90
C ALA A 144 -1.98 15.84 3.58
N GLU A 145 -2.55 16.48 4.60
CA GLU A 145 -3.33 17.71 4.47
C GLU A 145 -2.48 18.83 3.87
N LYS A 146 -1.23 19.00 4.32
CA LYS A 146 -0.31 19.98 3.73
C LYS A 146 -0.11 19.75 2.22
N GLN A 147 0.08 18.51 1.78
CA GLN A 147 0.23 18.18 0.34
C GLN A 147 -1.02 18.56 -0.46
N LEU A 148 -2.21 18.36 0.11
CA LEU A 148 -3.47 18.78 -0.50
C LEU A 148 -3.58 20.30 -0.56
N THR A 149 -3.31 21.02 0.54
CA THR A 149 -3.39 22.49 0.58
C THR A 149 -2.38 23.17 -0.34
N ASP A 150 -1.14 22.66 -0.41
CA ASP A 150 -0.11 23.15 -1.32
C ASP A 150 -0.54 23.00 -2.79
N SER A 151 -1.40 22.02 -3.07
CA SER A 151 -2.00 21.77 -4.38
C SER A 151 -3.35 22.47 -4.58
N SER A 152 -3.75 23.36 -3.67
CA SER A 152 -5.06 24.04 -3.65
C SER A 152 -6.26 23.08 -3.65
N ILE A 153 -6.12 21.95 -2.95
CA ILE A 153 -7.14 20.92 -2.79
C ILE A 153 -7.65 20.88 -1.34
N SER A 154 -8.97 20.75 -1.18
CA SER A 154 -9.63 20.48 0.10
C SER A 154 -9.79 18.98 0.32
N ASN A 155 -9.70 18.53 1.58
CA ASN A 155 -10.00 17.14 1.98
C ASN A 155 -11.40 16.68 1.48
N LYS A 156 -12.36 17.60 1.37
CA LYS A 156 -13.71 17.30 0.89
C LYS A 156 -13.79 16.97 -0.61
N GLN A 157 -12.72 17.20 -1.38
CA GLN A 157 -12.67 16.86 -2.81
C GLN A 157 -12.12 15.44 -3.08
N VAL A 158 -11.49 14.82 -2.07
CA VAL A 158 -10.95 13.46 -2.14
C VAL A 158 -12.10 12.47 -2.27
N GLN A 159 -12.06 11.69 -3.35
CA GLN A 159 -13.08 10.69 -3.68
C GLN A 159 -12.50 9.29 -3.88
N ILE A 160 -11.19 9.20 -4.16
CA ILE A 160 -10.49 7.97 -4.49
C ILE A 160 -9.19 7.89 -3.70
N ALA A 161 -8.84 6.70 -3.23
CA ALA A 161 -7.51 6.44 -2.71
C ALA A 161 -6.92 5.16 -3.32
N TRP A 162 -5.62 5.17 -3.57
CA TRP A 162 -4.83 3.95 -3.69
C TRP A 162 -3.99 3.80 -2.42
N ILE A 163 -4.04 2.62 -1.81
CA ILE A 163 -3.47 2.38 -0.49
C ILE A 163 -2.58 1.15 -0.55
N GLU A 164 -1.34 1.34 -0.11
CA GLU A 164 -0.41 0.25 0.18
C GLU A 164 0.32 0.60 1.48
N THR A 165 0.18 -0.25 2.49
CA THR A 165 0.81 -0.03 3.80
C THR A 165 0.90 -1.34 4.56
N ASP A 166 1.65 -1.32 5.66
CA ASP A 166 1.80 -2.42 6.59
C ASP A 166 2.09 -1.85 7.99
N ASN A 167 1.96 -2.70 9.02
CA ASN A 167 2.43 -2.36 10.35
C ASN A 167 3.94 -2.60 10.45
N THR A 168 4.69 -1.52 10.66
CA THR A 168 6.16 -1.55 10.67
C THR A 168 6.76 -1.84 12.04
N GLN A 169 5.93 -1.88 13.09
CA GLN A 169 6.36 -2.08 14.48
C GLN A 169 6.17 -3.51 14.99
N THR A 170 5.16 -4.23 14.50
CA THR A 170 4.93 -5.63 14.88
C THR A 170 5.77 -6.57 14.02
N ALA A 171 6.44 -7.54 14.64
CA ALA A 171 7.18 -8.60 13.96
C ALA A 171 6.36 -9.89 13.79
N ASP A 172 5.07 -9.85 14.15
CA ASP A 172 4.24 -11.03 14.22
C ASP A 172 3.91 -11.62 12.84
N THR A 173 4.14 -12.91 12.71
CA THR A 173 3.92 -13.72 11.50
C THR A 173 3.01 -14.92 11.75
N THR A 174 2.40 -15.02 12.94
CA THR A 174 1.55 -16.15 13.33
C THR A 174 0.29 -16.18 12.47
N PHE A 175 0.08 -17.22 11.68
CA PHE A 175 -1.15 -17.37 10.89
C PHE A 175 -2.23 -18.14 11.69
N PRO A 176 -3.52 -17.73 11.66
CA PRO A 176 -4.10 -16.60 10.91
C PRO A 176 -4.04 -15.25 11.65
N ARG A 177 -3.57 -15.24 12.91
CA ARG A 177 -3.64 -14.08 13.81
C ARG A 177 -3.03 -12.79 13.24
N ALA A 178 -1.83 -12.86 12.70
CA ALA A 178 -1.10 -11.70 12.16
C ALA A 178 -1.84 -11.01 11.00
N PRO A 179 -2.27 -11.71 9.94
CA PRO A 179 -3.08 -11.09 8.89
C PRO A 179 -4.47 -10.64 9.37
N GLN A 180 -5.09 -11.32 10.35
CA GLN A 180 -6.35 -10.86 10.94
C GLN A 180 -6.17 -9.52 11.66
N MET A 181 -5.13 -9.39 12.49
CA MET A 181 -4.81 -8.12 13.16
C MET A 181 -4.54 -7.00 12.15
N LEU A 182 -3.82 -7.30 11.07
CA LEU A 182 -3.56 -6.30 10.02
C LEU A 182 -4.84 -5.91 9.25
N ALA A 183 -5.78 -6.85 9.03
CA ALA A 183 -7.08 -6.54 8.45
C ALA A 183 -7.89 -5.56 9.33
N ASP A 184 -7.84 -5.74 10.66
CA ASP A 184 -8.46 -4.81 11.61
C ASP A 184 -7.78 -3.43 11.60
N GLU A 185 -6.47 -3.38 11.41
CA GLU A 185 -5.75 -2.11 11.21
C GLU A 185 -6.17 -1.43 9.89
N PHE A 186 -6.31 -2.18 8.79
CA PHE A 186 -6.85 -1.63 7.53
C PHE A 186 -8.27 -1.10 7.69
N ARG A 187 -9.14 -1.81 8.43
CA ARG A 187 -10.47 -1.29 8.77
C ARG A 187 -10.37 0.04 9.52
N THR A 188 -9.51 0.11 10.53
CA THR A 188 -9.31 1.33 11.34
C THR A 188 -8.82 2.49 10.47
N LEU A 189 -7.84 2.24 9.59
CA LEU A 189 -7.36 3.20 8.60
C LEU A 189 -8.51 3.72 7.73
N LEU A 190 -9.35 2.83 7.21
CA LEU A 190 -10.46 3.22 6.32
C LEU A 190 -11.52 4.05 7.06
N VAL A 191 -11.81 3.76 8.33
CA VAL A 191 -12.65 4.62 9.17
C VAL A 191 -12.00 5.99 9.34
N THR A 192 -10.71 6.05 9.68
CA THR A 192 -9.97 7.31 9.81
C THR A 192 -10.01 8.12 8.51
N MET A 193 -9.79 7.47 7.37
CA MET A 193 -9.86 8.12 6.06
C MET A 193 -11.27 8.62 5.75
N LYS A 194 -12.33 7.91 6.15
CA LYS A 194 -13.71 8.37 5.95
C LYS A 194 -14.04 9.62 6.80
N GLN A 195 -13.44 9.74 7.99
CA GLN A 195 -13.54 10.94 8.82
C GLN A 195 -12.82 12.14 8.20
N LEU A 196 -11.62 11.92 7.67
CA LEU A 196 -10.81 12.98 7.04
C LEU A 196 -11.36 13.40 5.67
N TYR A 197 -11.86 12.43 4.90
CA TYR A 197 -12.30 12.58 3.51
C TYR A 197 -13.78 12.17 3.36
N PRO A 198 -14.73 13.05 3.70
CA PRO A 198 -16.15 12.69 3.78
C PRO A 198 -16.72 12.18 2.44
N ASN A 199 -16.19 12.66 1.32
CA ASN A 199 -16.60 12.27 -0.03
C ASN A 199 -15.83 11.07 -0.60
N LEU A 200 -14.96 10.40 0.18
CA LEU A 200 -14.24 9.20 -0.24
C LEU A 200 -15.23 8.07 -0.56
N LYS A 201 -15.16 7.52 -1.78
CA LYS A 201 -16.09 6.51 -2.32
C LYS A 201 -15.43 5.15 -2.47
N ILE A 202 -14.23 5.12 -3.03
CA ILE A 202 -13.55 3.89 -3.42
C ILE A 202 -12.06 3.94 -3.04
N CYS A 203 -11.59 2.83 -2.46
CA CYS A 203 -10.19 2.62 -2.12
C CYS A 203 -9.68 1.37 -2.84
N TYR A 204 -8.58 1.51 -3.58
CA TYR A 204 -7.87 0.40 -4.19
C TYR A 204 -6.76 -0.04 -3.24
N LEU A 205 -6.83 -1.26 -2.73
CA LEU A 205 -5.83 -1.81 -1.84
C LEU A 205 -4.82 -2.63 -2.63
N SER A 206 -3.54 -2.42 -2.39
CA SER A 206 -2.46 -3.21 -2.98
C SER A 206 -1.61 -3.83 -1.87
N ALA A 207 -1.31 -5.11 -2.05
CA ALA A 207 -0.41 -5.81 -1.15
C ALA A 207 1.00 -5.24 -1.32
N ARG A 208 1.71 -5.06 -0.21
CA ARG A 208 3.06 -4.54 -0.21
C ARG A 208 4.02 -5.41 -1.03
N ALA A 209 4.98 -4.78 -1.70
CA ALA A 209 6.03 -5.45 -2.45
C ALA A 209 6.85 -6.47 -1.62
N TYR A 210 7.35 -7.49 -2.32
CA TYR A 210 8.12 -8.59 -1.75
C TYR A 210 9.35 -8.12 -0.94
N SER A 211 9.56 -8.67 0.25
CA SER A 211 10.63 -8.27 1.16
C SER A 211 11.57 -9.39 1.61
N GLY A 212 11.58 -10.55 0.93
CA GLY A 212 12.43 -11.69 1.32
C GLY A 212 13.93 -11.50 1.13
N TYR A 213 14.36 -10.41 0.48
CA TYR A 213 15.78 -10.00 0.43
C TYR A 213 16.17 -8.99 1.53
N ALA A 214 15.24 -8.60 2.39
CA ALA A 214 15.55 -7.75 3.53
C ALA A 214 16.33 -8.55 4.58
N SER A 215 17.55 -8.12 4.93
CA SER A 215 18.36 -8.76 5.95
C SER A 215 18.36 -7.94 7.25
N PRO A 216 18.23 -8.59 8.43
CA PRO A 216 18.31 -7.93 9.73
C PRO A 216 19.76 -7.66 10.20
N GLU A 217 20.77 -7.80 9.33
CA GLU A 217 22.18 -7.58 9.68
C GLU A 217 22.45 -6.23 10.35
N ALA A 218 23.42 -6.21 11.27
CA ALA A 218 23.75 -5.05 12.10
C ALA A 218 24.10 -3.82 11.23
N GLY A 219 23.20 -2.83 11.25
CA GLY A 219 23.28 -1.61 10.43
C GLY A 219 22.10 -1.42 9.47
N ALA A 220 21.28 -2.44 9.25
CA ALA A 220 20.07 -2.33 8.44
C ALA A 220 18.98 -1.52 9.15
N SER A 221 18.47 -0.49 8.48
CA SER A 221 17.36 0.38 8.91
C SER A 221 15.97 -0.25 8.73
N VAL A 222 15.89 -1.57 8.54
CA VAL A 222 14.66 -2.27 8.22
C VAL A 222 13.93 -2.63 9.52
N GLY A 223 12.78 -1.99 9.77
CA GLY A 223 11.92 -2.31 10.90
C GLY A 223 11.46 -3.77 10.86
N LYS A 224 11.33 -4.42 12.03
CA LYS A 224 10.99 -5.86 12.11
C LYS A 224 9.70 -6.23 11.38
N GLY A 225 8.71 -5.32 11.32
CA GLY A 225 7.47 -5.53 10.59
C GLY A 225 7.59 -5.49 9.06
N LEU A 226 8.77 -5.13 8.55
CA LEU A 226 9.07 -5.12 7.12
C LEU A 226 9.74 -6.41 6.64
N LEU A 227 10.04 -7.35 7.53
CA LEU A 227 10.69 -8.62 7.18
C LEU A 227 9.67 -9.62 6.62
N PHE A 228 10.13 -10.44 5.67
CA PHE A 228 9.36 -11.55 5.16
C PHE A 228 9.03 -12.56 6.29
N PRO A 229 7.83 -13.19 6.31
CA PRO A 229 6.75 -13.16 5.31
C PRO A 229 5.63 -12.13 5.58
N ARG A 230 5.89 -11.01 6.27
CA ARG A 230 4.86 -9.99 6.57
C ARG A 230 4.17 -9.47 5.30
N ASP A 231 4.96 -9.19 4.27
CA ASP A 231 4.53 -8.84 2.92
C ASP A 231 3.60 -9.88 2.29
N TYR A 232 3.90 -11.18 2.45
CA TYR A 232 2.99 -12.25 2.00
C TYR A 232 1.68 -12.27 2.80
N LEU A 233 1.75 -12.09 4.13
CA LEU A 233 0.57 -12.04 5.00
C LEU A 233 -0.31 -10.81 4.73
N ASN A 234 0.27 -9.72 4.22
CA ASN A 234 -0.46 -8.51 3.83
C ASN A 234 -1.58 -8.81 2.81
N GLY A 235 -1.31 -9.66 1.82
CA GLY A 235 -2.31 -10.10 0.83
C GLY A 235 -3.50 -10.83 1.47
N TRP A 236 -3.27 -11.66 2.49
CA TRP A 236 -4.33 -12.32 3.24
C TRP A 236 -5.19 -11.32 4.02
N ALA A 237 -4.57 -10.30 4.63
CA ALA A 237 -5.28 -9.25 5.33
C ALA A 237 -6.23 -8.48 4.40
N ILE A 238 -5.75 -8.09 3.21
CA ILE A 238 -6.56 -7.40 2.18
C ILE A 238 -7.71 -8.30 1.71
N LYS A 239 -7.42 -9.57 1.40
CA LYS A 239 -8.44 -10.55 1.00
C LYS A 239 -9.56 -10.61 2.03
N TRP A 240 -9.23 -10.88 3.30
CA TRP A 240 -10.24 -11.01 4.35
C TRP A 240 -11.01 -9.72 4.58
N LEU A 241 -10.36 -8.55 4.52
CA LEU A 241 -11.07 -7.26 4.60
C LEU A 241 -12.13 -7.13 3.48
N ILE A 242 -11.79 -7.50 2.24
CA ILE A 242 -12.72 -7.48 1.11
C ILE A 242 -13.86 -8.49 1.31
N GLU A 243 -13.56 -9.71 1.80
CA GLU A 243 -14.59 -10.71 2.09
C GLU A 243 -15.60 -10.20 3.13
N LYS A 244 -15.12 -9.53 4.19
CA LYS A 244 -15.99 -8.93 5.21
C LYS A 244 -16.94 -7.89 4.61
N GLN A 245 -16.45 -7.08 3.67
CA GLN A 245 -17.29 -6.14 2.92
C GLN A 245 -18.31 -6.85 2.02
N ILE A 246 -17.89 -7.88 1.29
CA ILE A 246 -18.77 -8.63 0.39
C ILE A 246 -19.88 -9.35 1.17
N ASN A 247 -19.54 -9.90 2.33
CA ASN A 247 -20.47 -10.63 3.19
C ASN A 247 -21.38 -9.73 4.02
N GLY A 248 -21.20 -8.40 3.96
CA GLY A 248 -22.00 -7.46 4.73
C GLY A 248 -21.81 -7.61 6.25
N GLU A 249 -20.59 -7.94 6.69
CA GLU A 249 -20.30 -8.05 8.11
C GLU A 249 -20.47 -6.70 8.83
N SER A 250 -20.96 -6.75 10.08
CA SER A 250 -21.21 -5.52 10.84
C SER A 250 -19.93 -4.72 11.05
N GLY A 251 -20.00 -3.41 10.78
CA GLY A 251 -18.89 -2.49 10.87
C GLY A 251 -17.97 -2.46 9.64
N TYR A 252 -18.34 -3.17 8.56
CA TYR A 252 -17.66 -3.15 7.26
C TYR A 252 -18.52 -2.52 6.16
N GLU A 253 -19.66 -1.95 6.50
CA GLU A 253 -20.60 -1.38 5.54
C GLU A 253 -19.96 -0.19 4.79
N TYR A 254 -20.26 -0.09 3.48
CA TYR A 254 -19.77 0.98 2.61
C TYR A 254 -20.89 1.73 1.87
N GLU A 255 -22.14 1.30 2.06
CA GLU A 255 -23.32 1.91 1.46
C GLU A 255 -24.13 2.70 2.48
N GLY A 256 -24.70 3.82 2.03
CA GLY A 256 -25.49 4.72 2.87
C GLY A 256 -24.69 5.92 3.39
N ALA A 257 -25.41 6.94 3.83
CA ALA A 257 -24.82 8.20 4.28
C ALA A 257 -23.95 8.06 5.54
N THR A 258 -24.20 7.03 6.34
CA THR A 258 -23.51 6.75 7.62
C THR A 258 -22.56 5.55 7.51
N ALA A 259 -22.25 5.10 6.29
CA ALA A 259 -21.34 3.97 6.10
C ALA A 259 -19.97 4.26 6.74
N PRO A 260 -19.45 3.37 7.59
CA PRO A 260 -18.18 3.58 8.27
C PRO A 260 -16.98 3.54 7.31
N LEU A 261 -17.08 2.79 6.21
CA LEU A 261 -15.98 2.58 5.28
C LEU A 261 -16.32 3.10 3.87
N PRO A 262 -15.32 3.45 3.03
CA PRO A 262 -15.49 3.45 1.58
C PRO A 262 -15.52 2.01 1.04
N LEU A 263 -15.95 1.83 -0.22
CA LEU A 263 -15.82 0.53 -0.88
C LEU A 263 -14.33 0.21 -1.10
N VAL A 264 -13.91 -1.02 -0.79
CA VAL A 264 -12.56 -1.50 -1.10
C VAL A 264 -12.54 -2.47 -2.28
N THR A 265 -11.45 -2.42 -3.05
CA THR A 265 -11.20 -3.31 -4.20
C THR A 265 -9.74 -3.68 -4.31
#